data_AF-A0A9E5YBP9-F1
#
_entry.id   AF-A0A9E5YBP9-F1
#
_cell.length_a   1.000
_cell.length_b   1.000
_cell.length_c   1.000
_cell.angle_alpha   90.00
_cell.angle_beta   90.00
_cell.angle_gamma   90.00
#
_symmetry.space_group_name_H-M   'P 1'
#
loop_
_entity.id
_entity.type
_entity.pdbx_description
1 polymer ?
#
loop_
_entity_poly.entity_id
_entity_poly.type
_entity_poly.pdbx_seq_one_letter_code
_entity_poly.pdbx_strand_id
1 'polypeptide(L)' 'MVKVYSTLYLIEADIIKSILRSNDINCTLWDSHVGLIYPAVTLSKGIRIMVEEKDYEEAREIINDYLSQKEKE' A
#
# COMPACT_ATOMS: atom_id res chain seq x y z
N MET A 1 -10.17 3.37 -9.99
CA MET A 1 -9.19 2.98 -8.97
C MET A 1 -8.68 4.23 -8.29
N VAL A 2 -8.66 4.23 -6.96
CA VAL A 2 -8.26 5.37 -6.12
C VAL A 2 -7.08 4.99 -5.23
N LYS A 3 -6.22 5.96 -4.91
CA LYS A 3 -5.04 5.73 -4.06
C LYS A 3 -5.47 5.67 -2.60
N VAL A 4 -5.21 4.56 -1.92
CA VAL A 4 -5.49 4.41 -0.48
C VAL A 4 -4.26 4.68 0.39
N TYR A 5 -3.08 4.26 -0.07
CA TYR A 5 -1.85 4.38 0.71
C TYR A 5 -0.61 4.54 -0.19
N SER A 6 0.49 5.05 0.36
CA SER A 6 1.76 5.13 -0.34
C SER A 6 2.94 4.97 0.62
N THR A 7 3.92 4.17 0.23
CA THR A 7 5.15 3.93 1.00
C THR A 7 6.38 3.94 0.11
N LEU A 8 7.54 4.22 0.67
CA LEU A 8 8.83 4.12 -0.01
C LEU A 8 9.41 2.70 0.02
N TYR A 9 8.86 1.81 0.85
CA TYR A 9 9.39 0.48 1.09
C TYR A 9 8.54 -0.58 0.39
N LEU A 10 9.16 -1.37 -0.49
CA LEU A 10 8.49 -2.48 -1.17
C LEU A 10 7.89 -3.49 -0.19
N ILE A 11 8.63 -3.80 0.88
CA ILE A 11 8.20 -4.73 1.93
C ILE A 11 6.92 -4.23 2.59
N GLU A 12 6.84 -2.95 2.93
CA GLU A 12 5.63 -2.37 3.52
C GLU A 12 4.46 -2.38 2.54
N ALA A 13 4.71 -2.11 1.25
CA ALA A 13 3.68 -2.17 0.22
C ALA A 13 3.12 -3.59 0.04
N ASP A 14 3.98 -4.61 0.06
CA ASP A 14 3.58 -6.02 -0.02
C ASP A 14 2.81 -6.48 1.22
N ILE A 15 3.19 -6.02 2.41
CA ILE A 15 2.44 -6.30 3.65
C ILE A 15 1.02 -5.74 3.55
N ILE A 16 0.88 -4.45 3.21
CA ILE A 16 -0.45 -3.82 3.09
C ILE A 16 -1.28 -4.50 2.00
N LYS A 17 -0.67 -4.86 0.86
CA LYS A 17 -1.34 -5.63 -0.20
C LYS A 17 -1.86 -6.97 0.31
N SER A 18 -1.05 -7.68 1.10
CA SER A 18 -1.44 -8.97 1.69
C SER A 18 -2.62 -8.82 2.64
N ILE A 19 -2.61 -7.79 3.49
CA ILE A 19 -3.68 -7.48 4.44
C ILE A 19 -4.99 -7.15 3.70
N LEU A 20 -4.93 -6.29 2.67
CA LEU A 20 -6.11 -5.95 1.88
C LEU A 20 -6.69 -7.19 1.18
N ARG A 21 -5.83 -8.01 0.57
CA ARG A 21 -6.28 -9.25 -0.10
C ARG A 21 -6.86 -10.28 0.87
N SER A 22 -6.39 -10.35 2.11
CA SER A 22 -6.99 -11.24 3.12
C SER A 22 -8.38 -10.79 3.57
N ASN A 23 -8.72 -9.52 3.34
CA ASN A 23 -10.06 -8.96 3.58
C ASN A 23 -10.89 -8.90 2.28
N ASP A 24 -10.56 -9.71 1.26
CA ASP A 24 -11.22 -9.75 -0.06
C ASP A 24 -11.16 -8.43 -0.86
N ILE A 25 -10.32 -7.48 -0.44
CA ILE A 25 -10.15 -6.20 -1.14
C ILE A 25 -9.10 -6.35 -2.23
N ASN A 26 -9.53 -6.20 -3.48
CA ASN A 26 -8.63 -6.23 -4.62
C ASN A 26 -7.80 -4.93 -4.69
N CYS A 27 -6.48 -5.07 -4.66
CA CYS A 27 -5.56 -3.93 -4.68
C CYS A 27 -4.42 -4.14 -5.69
N THR A 28 -3.97 -3.04 -6.28
CA THR A 28 -2.87 -3.00 -7.24
C THR A 28 -1.78 -2.07 -6.73
N LEU A 29 -0.52 -2.52 -6.82
CA LEU A 29 0.63 -1.67 -6.58
C LEU A 29 0.94 -0.91 -7.87
N TRP A 30 0.85 0.41 -7.80
CA TRP A 30 1.26 1.32 -8.85
C TRP A 30 2.57 1.99 -8.48
N ASP A 31 3.59 1.73 -9.26
CA ASP A 31 4.86 2.43 -9.15
C ASP A 31 5.50 2.53 -10.53
N SER A 32 6.17 3.65 -10.77
CA SER A 32 6.78 3.98 -12.06
C SER A 32 8.08 3.22 -12.31
N HIS A 33 8.61 2.50 -11.32
CA HIS A 33 9.94 1.89 -11.30
C HIS A 33 10.00 0.49 -10.65
N VAL A 34 8.87 -0.21 -10.42
CA VAL A 34 8.87 -1.57 -9.86
C VAL A 34 9.74 -2.46 -10.73
N GLY A 35 10.90 -2.83 -10.20
CA GLY A 35 11.85 -3.73 -10.87
C GLY A 35 13.04 -3.06 -11.55
N LEU A 36 13.21 -1.74 -11.49
CA LEU A 36 14.30 -1.09 -12.24
C LEU A 36 15.63 -0.97 -11.48
N ILE A 37 15.67 -0.68 -10.17
CA ILE A 37 16.97 -0.51 -9.48
C ILE A 37 16.89 -0.61 -7.95
N TYR A 38 17.81 -1.36 -7.33
CA TYR A 38 18.12 -1.32 -5.90
C TYR A 38 19.47 -0.59 -5.72
N PRO A 39 19.62 0.40 -4.82
CA PRO A 39 18.65 0.83 -3.82
C PRO A 39 17.67 1.88 -4.37
N ALA A 40 16.45 1.86 -3.86
CA ALA A 40 15.34 2.72 -4.27
C ALA A 40 15.43 4.16 -3.70
N VAL A 41 16.60 4.77 -3.74
CA VAL A 41 16.84 6.14 -3.21
C VAL A 41 16.14 7.25 -4.00
N THR A 42 15.49 6.93 -5.13
CA THR A 42 14.87 7.89 -6.05
C THR A 42 13.40 7.59 -6.39
N LEU A 43 12.67 6.87 -5.52
CA LEU A 43 11.20 6.82 -5.61
C LEU A 43 10.58 8.13 -5.11
N SER A 44 10.76 9.22 -5.86
CA SER A 44 10.22 10.56 -5.54
C SER A 44 8.70 10.58 -5.30
N LYS A 45 7.97 9.54 -5.73
CA LYS A 45 6.52 9.40 -5.58
C LYS A 45 6.08 8.18 -4.74
N GLY A 46 7.02 7.33 -4.31
CA GLY A 46 6.77 6.07 -3.60
C GLY A 46 5.91 5.05 -4.36
N ILE A 47 5.80 3.86 -3.79
CA ILE A 47 4.90 2.79 -4.22
C ILE A 47 3.49 3.14 -3.76
N ARG A 48 2.56 3.24 -4.70
CA ARG A 48 1.17 3.62 -4.45
C ARG A 48 0.30 2.38 -4.43
N ILE A 49 -0.55 2.28 -3.43
CA ILE A 49 -1.52 1.20 -3.31
C ILE A 49 -2.85 1.74 -3.80
N MET A 50 -3.38 1.10 -4.83
CA MET A 50 -4.60 1.49 -5.52
C MET A 50 -5.68 0.43 -5.27
N VAL A 51 -6.89 0.87 -4.93
CA VAL A 51 -8.07 0.02 -4.72
C VAL A 51 -9.22 0.47 -5.62
N GLU A 52 -10.25 -0.34 -5.75
CA GLU A 52 -11.50 0.13 -6.36
C GLU A 52 -12.15 1.20 -5.47
N GLU A 53 -12.86 2.14 -6.08
CA GLU A 53 -13.47 3.27 -5.35
C GLU A 53 -14.53 2.80 -4.35
N LYS A 54 -15.26 1.73 -4.68
CA LYS A 54 -16.22 1.08 -3.80
C LYS A 54 -15.61 0.50 -2.51
N ASP A 55 -14.33 0.11 -2.55
CA ASP A 55 -13.64 -0.55 -1.44
C ASP A 55 -12.71 0.43 -0.69
N TYR A 56 -12.74 1.71 -1.05
CA TYR A 56 -11.79 2.70 -0.54
C TYR A 56 -11.91 2.94 0.96
N GLU A 57 -13.14 3.11 1.47
CA GLU A 57 -13.36 3.38 2.90
C GLU A 57 -12.94 2.18 3.74
N GLU A 58 -13.34 0.97 3.35
CA GLU A 58 -12.96 -0.26 4.05
C GLU A 58 -11.44 -0.50 4.03
N ALA A 59 -10.81 -0.32 2.85
CA ALA A 59 -9.36 -0.42 2.73
C ALA A 59 -8.64 0.61 3.61
N ARG A 60 -9.19 1.82 3.73
CA ARG A 60 -8.61 2.90 4.55
C ARG A 60 -8.72 2.58 6.04
N GLU A 61 -9.84 2.05 6.50
CA GLU A 61 -10.01 1.63 7.90
C GLU A 61 -9.02 0.53 8.28
N ILE A 62 -8.92 -0.53 7.46
CA ILE A 62 -8.00 -1.64 7.70
C ILE A 62 -6.54 -1.17 7.77
N ILE A 63 -6.14 -0.26 6.88
CA ILE A 63 -4.78 0.30 6.87
C ILE A 63 -4.54 1.15 8.11
N ASN A 64 -5.51 1.98 8.51
CA ASN A 64 -5.38 2.80 9.71
C ASN A 64 -5.26 1.94 10.98
N ASP A 65 -6.03 0.85 11.08
CA ASP A 65 -5.95 -0.08 12.19
C ASP A 65 -4.58 -0.75 12.28
N TYR A 66 -4.03 -1.16 11.14
CA TYR A 66 -2.67 -1.70 11.05
C TYR A 66 -1.61 -0.68 11.48
N LEU A 67 -1.69 0.57 10.99
CA LEU A 67 -0.73 1.62 11.34
C LEU A 67 -0.81 2.01 12.82
N SER A 68 -2.02 2.03 13.38
CA SER A 68 -2.24 2.34 14.81
C SER A 68 -1.69 1.26 15.74
N GLN A 69 -1.63 0.01 15.28
CA GLN A 69 -0.97 -1.08 16.01
C GLN A 69 0.56 -0.95 15.96
N LYS A 70 1.10 -0.51 14.83
CA LYS A 70 2.56 -0.30 14.62
C LYS A 70 3.14 0.81 15.51
N GLU A 71 2.35 1.81 15.92
CA GLU A 71 2.81 2.89 16.81
C GLU A 71 2.87 2.51 18.31
N LYS A 72 2.35 1.33 18.69
CA LYS A 72 2.33 0.87 20.09
C LYS A 72 3.50 -0.06 20.45
N GLU A 73 4.38 -0.36 19.51
CA GLU A 73 5.57 -1.22 19.66
C GLU A 73 6.86 -0.41 19.63
#